data_AF-A0A953TD73-F1
#
_entry.id   AF-A0A953TD73-F1
#
_cell.length_a   1.000
_cell.length_b   1.000
_cell.length_c   1.000
_cell.angle_alpha   90.00
_cell.angle_beta   90.00
_cell.angle_gamma   90.00
#
_symmetry.space_group_name_H-M   'P 1'
#
loop_
_entity.id
_entity.type
_entity.pdbx_description
1 polymer ?
#
loop_
_entity_poly.entity_id
_entity_poly.type
_entity_poly.pdbx_seq_one_letter_code
_entity_poly.pdbx_strand_id
1 'polypeptide(L)' 'MLYLFNPFPEPVFARVLDRVRNSLEKNPRPFFIAYRFLEYERLLSDCLWLRKIAGTEQWAVYESQANRVLQK' A
#
# COMPACT_ATOMS: atom_id res chain seq x y z
N MET A 1 3.18 -0.91 -9.28
CA MET A 1 2.15 -0.03 -8.70
C MET A 1 0.87 -0.83 -8.57
N LEU A 2 0.10 -0.64 -7.49
CA LEU A 2 -1.22 -1.22 -7.28
C LEU A 2 -2.25 -0.09 -7.21
N TYR A 3 -3.33 -0.20 -7.99
CA TYR A 3 -4.44 0.75 -7.96
C TYR A 3 -5.70 0.07 -7.42
N LEU A 4 -6.30 0.65 -6.39
CA LEU A 4 -7.49 0.14 -5.72
C LEU A 4 -8.62 1.16 -5.88
N PHE A 5 -9.69 0.79 -6.59
CA PHE A 5 -10.89 1.63 -6.77
C PHE A 5 -12.17 0.96 -6.28
N ASN A 6 -12.12 -0.35 -6.04
CA ASN A 6 -13.17 -1.14 -5.45
C ASN A 6 -12.46 -2.14 -4.55
N PRO A 7 -12.26 -1.81 -3.27
CA PRO A 7 -11.52 -2.70 -2.40
C PRO A 7 -12.30 -4.01 -2.30
N PHE A 8 -11.57 -5.11 -2.37
CA PHE A 8 -12.09 -6.40 -1.96
C PHE A 8 -12.68 -6.29 -0.55
N PRO A 9 -13.52 -7.25 -0.10
CA PRO A 9 -13.87 -7.34 1.31
C PRO A 9 -12.62 -7.27 2.19
N GLU A 10 -12.72 -6.61 3.34
CA GLU A 10 -11.59 -6.31 4.25
C GLU A 10 -10.60 -7.49 4.44
N PRO A 11 -11.04 -8.75 4.68
CA PRO A 11 -10.12 -9.88 4.87
C PRO A 11 -9.29 -10.21 3.63
N VAL A 12 -9.87 -10.02 2.44
CA VAL A 12 -9.18 -10.23 1.17
C VAL A 12 -8.15 -9.11 0.97
N PHE A 13 -8.50 -7.88 1.30
CA PHE A 13 -7.56 -6.77 1.18
C PHE A 13 -6.35 -6.94 2.11
N ALA A 14 -6.57 -7.31 3.37
CA ALA A 14 -5.49 -7.65 4.30
C ALA A 14 -4.56 -8.74 3.72
N ARG A 15 -5.13 -9.81 3.16
CA ARG A 15 -4.34 -10.90 2.54
C ARG A 15 -3.56 -10.44 1.30
N VAL A 16 -4.10 -9.51 0.51
CA VAL A 16 -3.37 -8.90 -0.61
C VAL A 16 -2.17 -8.11 -0.09
N LEU A 17 -2.35 -7.29 0.96
CA LEU A 17 -1.27 -6.54 1.58
C LEU A 17 -0.15 -7.44 2.09
N ASP A 18 -0.48 -8.56 2.75
CA ASP A 18 0.52 -9.56 3.19
C ASP A 18 1.30 -10.17 2.02
N ARG A 19 0.60 -10.55 0.95
CA ARG A 19 1.24 -11.11 -0.25
C ARG A 19 2.16 -10.10 -0.93
N VAL A 20 1.75 -8.83 -0.98
CA VAL A 20 2.55 -7.74 -1.51
C VAL A 20 3.80 -7.54 -0.65
N ARG A 21 3.67 -7.47 0.68
CA ARG A 21 4.80 -7.34 1.61
C ARG A 21 5.81 -8.46 1.39
N ASN A 22 5.36 -9.71 1.44
CA ASN A 22 6.22 -10.88 1.23
C ASN A 22 6.90 -10.88 -0.15
N SER A 23 6.22 -10.39 -1.18
CA SER A 23 6.81 -10.25 -2.52
C SER A 23 7.89 -9.16 -2.57
N LEU A 24 7.73 -8.07 -1.83
CA LEU A 24 8.72 -6.98 -1.76
C LEU A 24 9.92 -7.36 -0.89
N GLU A 25 9.71 -8.11 0.19
CA GLU A 25 10.81 -8.64 1.03
C GLU A 25 11.70 -9.61 0.24
N LYS A 26 11.11 -10.47 -0.60
CA LYS A 26 11.86 -11.42 -1.45
C LYS A 26 12.56 -10.77 -2.64
N ASN A 27 11.95 -9.75 -3.22
CA ASN A 27 12.50 -9.02 -4.36
C ASN A 27 12.23 -7.51 -4.19
N PRO A 28 13.14 -6.80 -3.49
CA PRO A 28 12.99 -5.37 -3.22
C PRO A 28 12.92 -4.55 -4.50
N ARG A 29 11.87 -3.73 -4.61
CA ARG A 29 11.62 -2.86 -5.76
C ARG A 29 10.79 -1.65 -5.38
N PRO A 30 10.86 -0.55 -6.15
CA PRO A 30 9.96 0.58 -5.97
C PRO A 30 8.49 0.14 -6.06
N PHE A 31 7.69 0.46 -5.04
CA PHE A 31 6.29 0.10 -4.99
C PHE A 31 5.42 1.22 -4.40
N PHE A 32 4.25 1.38 -5.00
CA PHE A 32 3.26 2.38 -4.66
C PHE A 32 1.87 1.76 -4.70
N ILE A 33 1.00 2.18 -3.78
CA ILE A 33 -0.43 1.90 -3.76
C ILE A 33 -1.17 3.23 -3.94
N ALA A 34 -2.06 3.30 -4.91
CA ALA A 34 -3.03 4.38 -5.05
C ALA A 34 -4.42 3.83 -4.73
N TYR A 35 -5.11 4.43 -3.77
CA TYR A 35 -6.38 3.94 -3.26
C TYR A 35 -7.44 5.04 -3.35
N ARG A 36 -8.55 4.73 -4.03
CA ARG A 36 -9.76 5.55 -4.16
C ARG A 36 -10.87 4.95 -3.30
N PHE A 37 -11.70 5.80 -2.69
CA PHE A 37 -12.77 5.42 -1.75
C PHE A 37 -12.19 4.68 -0.54
N LEU A 38 -11.61 5.47 0.37
CA LEU A 38 -10.78 5.10 1.53
C LEU A 38 -11.48 4.26 2.62
N GLU A 39 -12.43 3.40 2.25
CA GLU A 39 -13.26 2.56 3.11
C GLU A 39 -12.44 1.73 4.12
N TYR A 40 -11.33 1.15 3.67
CA TYR A 40 -10.41 0.37 4.51
C TYR A 40 -9.02 1.00 4.58
N GLU A 41 -8.92 2.34 4.53
CA GLU A 41 -7.61 3.02 4.57
C GLU A 41 -6.78 2.62 5.79
N ARG A 42 -7.45 2.30 6.90
CA ARG A 42 -6.82 1.84 8.13
C ARG A 42 -5.87 0.65 7.91
N LEU A 43 -6.20 -0.26 7.00
CA LEU A 43 -5.34 -1.41 6.69
C LEU A 43 -3.99 -0.97 6.11
N LEU A 44 -3.94 0.14 5.36
CA LEU A 44 -2.70 0.70 4.85
C LEU A 44 -1.98 1.54 5.92
N SER A 45 -2.70 2.29 6.75
CA SER A 45 -2.08 3.09 7.83
C SER A 45 -1.43 2.24 8.91
N ASP A 46 -1.98 1.06 9.19
CA ASP A 46 -1.48 0.15 10.23
C ASP A 46 -0.27 -0.67 9.71
N CYS A 47 0.01 -0.63 8.40
CA CYS A 47 1.18 -1.26 7.80
C CYS A 47 2.45 -0.42 8.03
N LEU A 48 3.32 -0.86 8.93
CA LEU A 48 4.62 -0.20 9.20
C LEU A 48 5.56 -0.10 7.99
N TRP A 49 5.37 -0.95 6.97
CA TRP A 49 6.17 -0.95 5.74
C TRP A 49 5.65 0.01 4.66
N LEU A 50 4.50 0.64 4.91
CA LEU A 50 3.90 1.65 4.05
C LEU A 50 4.00 3.04 4.69
N ARG A 51 4.07 4.07 3.85
CA ARG A 51 4.00 5.48 4.26
C ARG A 51 3.06 6.22 3.33
N LYS A 52 2.10 6.97 3.87
CA LYS A 52 1.25 7.87 3.08
C LYS A 52 2.10 9.04 2.57
N ILE A 53 2.07 9.29 1.26
CA ILE A 53 2.86 10.36 0.62
C ILE A 53 2.00 11.46 0.01
N ALA A 54 0.73 11.16 -0.27
CA ALA A 54 -0.26 12.13 -0.73
C ALA A 54 -1.66 11.61 -0.42
N GLY A 55 -2.65 12.49 -0.37
CA GLY A 55 -4.04 12.10 -0.24
C GLY A 55 -4.98 13.23 0.11
N THR A 56 -6.27 12.97 -0.06
CA THR A 56 -7.41 13.73 0.47
C THR A 56 -8.33 12.76 1.21
N GLU A 57 -9.54 13.21 1.57
CA GLU A 57 -10.59 12.34 2.11
C GLU A 57 -11.12 11.31 1.09
N GLN A 58 -10.87 11.50 -0.20
CA GLN A 58 -11.41 10.64 -1.26
C GLN A 58 -10.39 9.66 -1.85
N TRP A 59 -9.10 9.92 -1.65
CA TRP A 59 -8.03 9.10 -2.20
C TRP A 59 -6.73 9.25 -1.41
N ALA A 60 -5.87 8.26 -1.49
CA ALA A 60 -4.56 8.28 -0.87
C ALA A 60 -3.53 7.56 -1.73
N VAL A 61 -2.28 8.00 -1.64
CA VAL A 61 -1.14 7.32 -2.23
C VAL A 61 -0.18 6.95 -1.11
N TYR A 62 0.20 5.67 -1.08
CA TYR A 62 1.18 5.11 -0.17
C TYR A 62 2.39 4.62 -0.96
N GLU A 63 3.57 4.78 -0.39
CA GLU A 63 4.80 4.19 -0.89
C GLU A 63 5.30 3.09 0.05
N SER A 64 5.99 2.10 -0.51
CA SER A 64 6.78 1.15 0.28
C SER A 64 8.04 1.84 0.81
N GLN A 65 8.37 1.61 2.09
CA GLN A 65 9.60 2.16 2.69
C GLN A 65 10.88 1.63 2.01
N ALA A 66 10.84 0.47 1.36
CA ALA A 66 11.96 -0.08 0.60
C ALA A 66 12.41 0.86 -0.55
N ASN A 67 11.50 1.68 -1.08
CA ASN A 67 11.81 2.64 -2.16
C ASN A 67 12.92 3.62 -1.76
N ARG A 68 12.99 3.98 -0.48
CA ARG A 68 13.99 4.92 0.04
C ARG A 68 15.38 4.30 0.16
N VAL A 69 15.47 2.99 0.36
CA VAL A 69 16.76 2.27 0.39
C VAL A 69 17.37 2.20 -1.01
N LEU A 70 16.54 2.10 -2.05
CA LEU A 70 16.99 2.03 -3.45
C LEU A 70 17.34 3.40 -4.07
N GLN A 71 16.99 4.51 -3.42
CA GLN A 71 17.28 5.88 -3.87
C GLN A 71 18.49 6.51 -3.17
N LYS A 72 19.18 5.76 -2.31
CA LYS A 72 20.47 6.12 -1.72
C LYS A 72 21.59 5.40 -2.45
#